data_AF-A0A0S9NWG8-F1
#
_entry.id   AF-A0A0S9NWG8-F1
#
_cell.length_a   1.000
_cell.length_b   1.000
_cell.length_c   1.000
_cell.angle_alpha   90.00
_cell.angle_beta   90.00
_cell.angle_gamma   90.00
#
_symmetry.space_group_name_H-M   'P 1'
#
loop_
_entity.id
_entity.type
_entity.pdbx_description
1 polymer ?
#
loop_
_entity_poly.entity_id
_entity_poly.type
_entity_poly.pdbx_seq_one_letter_code
_entity_poly.pdbx_strand_id
1 'polypeptide(L)' 'MLDTTSPATVRITASLSQARLIRRLRETLFELQCEPDPDPAAIDRLMRRLARVRSRDAHSPAHG' A
#
# COMPACT_ATOMS: atom_id res chain seq x y z
N MET A 1 25.97 -20.92 10.45
CA MET A 1 24.81 -20.47 9.63
C MET A 1 24.02 -19.51 10.49
N LEU A 2 24.15 -18.20 10.26
CA LEU A 2 23.43 -17.17 11.02
C LEU A 2 22.24 -16.72 10.17
N ASP A 3 21.10 -17.38 10.39
CA ASP A 3 19.82 -16.97 9.85
C ASP A 3 19.40 -15.68 10.56
N THR A 4 19.81 -14.54 10.01
CA THR A 4 19.52 -13.22 10.56
C THR A 4 18.64 -12.49 9.58
N THR A 5 17.39 -12.94 9.45
CA THR A 5 16.30 -12.10 8.95
C THR A 5 16.02 -11.03 10.00
N SER A 6 16.94 -10.06 10.07
CA SER A 6 16.88 -8.94 11.00
C SER A 6 15.54 -8.21 10.82
N PRO A 7 14.82 -7.89 11.90
CA PRO A 7 13.52 -7.22 11.82
C PRO A 7 13.60 -5.89 11.05
N ALA A 8 14.76 -5.25 11.00
CA ALA A 8 15.01 -4.07 10.17
C ALA A 8 14.91 -4.36 8.65
N THR A 9 15.47 -5.48 8.17
CA THR A 9 15.39 -5.89 6.76
C THR A 9 13.96 -6.27 6.36
N VAL A 10 13.20 -6.89 7.26
CA VAL A 10 11.77 -7.18 7.05
C VAL A 10 10.96 -5.88 6.96
N ARG A 11 11.25 -4.88 7.80
CA ARG A 11 10.60 -3.56 7.75
C ARG A 11 10.92 -2.82 6.44
N ILE A 12 12.17 -2.84 5.98
CA ILE A 12 12.59 -2.17 4.73
C ILE A 12 11.92 -2.82 3.50
N THR A 13 11.91 -4.15 3.43
CA THR A 13 11.29 -4.89 2.32
C THR A 13 9.75 -4.77 2.32
N ALA A 14 9.13 -4.73 3.51
CA ALA A 14 7.70 -4.42 3.66
C ALA A 14 7.38 -2.99 3.19
N SER A 15 8.21 -2.01 3.57
CA SER A 15 8.02 -0.60 3.19
C SER A 15 8.18 -0.38 1.69
N LEU A 16 9.15 -1.05 1.04
CA LEU A 16 9.29 -1.01 -0.43
C LEU A 16 8.12 -1.69 -1.14
N SER A 17 7.61 -2.80 -0.60
CA SER A 17 6.44 -3.49 -1.15
C SER A 17 5.17 -2.66 -1.00
N GLN A 18 4.99 -1.96 0.13
CA GLN A 18 3.90 -1.02 0.35
C GLN A 18 4.01 0.19 -0.57
N ALA A 19 5.19 0.79 -0.75
CA ALA A 19 5.40 1.91 -1.65
C ALA A 19 5.02 1.55 -3.10
N ARG A 20 5.43 0.35 -3.58
CA ARG A 20 5.03 -0.15 -4.90
C ARG A 20 3.52 -0.37 -5.00
N LEU A 21 2.89 -0.92 -3.97
CA LEU A 21 1.45 -1.14 -3.94
C LEU A 21 0.68 0.19 -3.95
N ILE A 22 1.08 1.17 -3.14
CA ILE A 22 0.50 2.51 -3.11
C ILE A 22 0.64 3.18 -4.49
N ARG A 23 1.81 3.04 -5.13
CA ARG A 23 2.04 3.59 -6.48
C ARG A 23 1.07 3.00 -7.49
N ARG A 24 0.95 1.66 -7.55
CA ARG A 24 0.00 0.99 -8.45
C ARG A 24 -1.44 1.39 -8.18
N LEU A 25 -1.86 1.47 -6.91
CA LEU A 25 -3.23 1.87 -6.57
C LEU A 25 -3.53 3.31 -7.00
N ARG A 26 -2.54 4.21 -6.94
CA ARG A 26 -2.68 5.59 -7.45
C ARG A 26 -2.72 5.64 -8.97
N GLU A 27 -1.89 4.86 -9.66
CA GLU A 27 -1.91 4.73 -11.13
C GLU A 27 -3.30 4.24 -11.59
N THR A 28 -3.84 3.17 -11.00
CA THR A 28 -5.17 2.65 -11.34
C THR A 28 -6.28 3.65 -11.02
N LEU A 29 -6.20 4.40 -9.93
CA LEU A 29 -7.18 5.46 -9.63
C LEU A 29 -7.14 6.58 -10.67
N PHE A 30 -5.96 6.92 -11.18
CA PHE A 30 -5.81 7.93 -12.22
C PHE A 30 -6.42 7.43 -13.54
N GLU A 31 -6.06 6.22 -13.97
CA GLU A 31 -6.62 5.59 -15.18
C GLU A 31 -8.15 5.55 -15.13
N LEU A 32 -8.71 5.08 -14.01
CA LEU A 32 -10.16 4.97 -13.82
C LEU A 32 -10.85 6.33 -13.86
N GLN A 33 -10.25 7.39 -13.30
CA GLN A 33 -10.82 8.75 -13.35
C GLN A 33 -10.70 9.41 -14.73
N CYS A 34 -9.80 8.92 -15.59
CA CYS A 34 -9.69 9.36 -16.98
C CYS A 34 -10.67 8.66 -17.92
N GLU A 35 -11.37 7.62 -17.47
CA GLU A 35 -12.44 6.98 -18.23
C GLU A 35 -13.63 7.95 -18.43
N PRO A 36 -14.34 7.87 -19.57
CA PRO A 36 -15.45 8.77 -19.87
C PRO A 36 -16.65 8.60 -18.93
N ASP A 37 -16.81 7.42 -18.32
CA ASP A 37 -17.84 7.12 -17.31
C ASP A 37 -17.19 6.33 -16.17
N PRO A 38 -16.55 7.01 -15.19
CA PRO A 38 -15.80 6.36 -14.14
C PRO A 38 -16.74 5.72 -13.11
N ASP A 39 -16.61 4.42 -12.85
CA ASP A 39 -17.42 3.73 -11.84
C ASP A 39 -17.11 4.26 -10.42
N PRO A 40 -18.04 4.97 -9.77
CA PRO A 40 -17.80 5.54 -8.45
C PRO A 40 -17.57 4.45 -7.40
N ALA A 41 -18.17 3.26 -7.55
CA ALA A 41 -17.97 2.16 -6.60
C ALA A 41 -16.55 1.59 -6.68
N ALA A 42 -15.97 1.52 -7.88
CA ALA A 42 -14.59 1.10 -8.08
C ALA A 42 -13.59 2.11 -7.50
N ILE A 43 -13.81 3.42 -7.70
CA ILE A 43 -13.02 4.50 -7.07
C ILE A 43 -13.05 4.36 -5.55
N ASP A 44 -14.24 4.20 -4.98
CA ASP A 44 -14.44 4.10 -3.53
C ASP A 44 -13.70 2.88 -2.93
N ARG A 45 -13.76 1.74 -3.62
CA ARG A 45 -13.03 0.52 -3.24
C ARG A 45 -11.52 0.75 -3.26
N LEU A 46 -11.00 1.42 -4.29
CA LEU A 46 -9.57 1.76 -4.41
C LEU A 46 -9.12 2.73 -3.32
N MET A 47 -9.90 3.78 -3.04
CA MET A 47 -9.62 4.74 -1.97
C MET A 47 -9.60 4.07 -0.58
N ARG A 48 -10.58 3.21 -0.28
CA ARG A 48 -10.58 2.41 0.97
C ARG A 48 -9.37 1.47 1.04
N ARG A 49 -8.94 0.90 -0.09
CA ARG A 49 -7.75 0.05 -0.14
C ARG A 49 -6.47 0.84 0.13
N LEU A 50 -6.32 2.05 -0.43
CA LEU A 50 -5.22 2.95 -0.12
C LEU A 50 -5.20 3.34 1.37
N ALA A 51 -6.34 3.69 1.95
CA ALA A 51 -6.45 4.02 3.37
C ALA A 51 -5.97 2.86 4.26
N ARG A 52 -6.38 1.62 3.94
CA ARG A 52 -5.94 0.42 4.67
C ARG A 52 -4.44 0.16 4.57
N VAL A 53 -3.84 0.33 3.37
CA VAL A 53 -2.39 0.14 3.18
C VAL A 53 -1.61 1.18 3.98
N ARG A 54 -2.05 2.44 3.99
CA ARG A 54 -1.41 3.53 4.76
C ARG A 54 -1.60 3.38 6.28
N SER A 55 -2.77 2.88 6.72
CA SER A 55 -3.03 2.61 8.13
C SER A 55 -2.18 1.44 8.67
N ARG A 56 -1.89 0.44 7.82
CA ARG A 56 -1.01 -0.68 8.18
C ARG A 56 0.45 -0.25 8.44
N ASP A 57 0.92 0.81 7.79
CA ASP A 57 2.21 1.46 8.11
C ASP A 57 2.17 2.16 9.47
N ALA A 58 1.10 2.91 9.76
CA ALA A 58 0.94 3.62 11.03
C ALA A 58 0.80 2.67 12.23
N HIS A 59 0.27 1.46 11.99
CA HIS A 59 0.08 0.42 13.00
C HIS A 59 1.21 -0.61 13.03
N SER A 60 2.37 -0.31 12.42
CA SER A 60 3.58 -1.11 12.63
C SER A 60 4.03 -0.83 14.07
N PRO A 61 3.78 -1.73 15.05
CA PRO A 61 4.19 -1.49 16.40
C PRO A 61 5.72 -1.44 16.37
N ALA A 62 6.28 -0.25 16.61
CA ALA A 62 7.62 -0.16 17.13
C ALA A 62 7.60 -1.03 18.39
N HIS A 63 8.31 -2.16 18.29
CA HIS A 63 8.55 -3.12 19.35
C HIS A 63 8.73 -2.39 20.69
N GLY A 64 7.79 -2.60 21.62
CA GLY A 64 8.13 -2.65 23.04
C GLY A 64 8.82 -3.96 23.32
#